data_AF-A0A327J312-F1
#
_entry.id   AF-A0A327J312-F1
#
_cell.length_a   1.000
_cell.length_b   1.000
_cell.length_c   1.000
_cell.angle_alpha   90.00
_cell.angle_beta   90.00
_cell.angle_gamma   90.00
#
_symmetry.space_group_name_H-M   'P 1'
#
loop_
_entity.id
_entity.type
_entity.pdbx_description
1 polymer ?
#
loop_
_entity_poly.entity_id
_entity_poly.type
_entity_poly.pdbx_seq_one_letter_code
_entity_poly.pdbx_strand_id
1 'polypeptide(L)'
;MIQQISIVQYQNPQHPHLVKNMSQPYYACTSAQLPTPDRNYCIFDKNEVDYFVRQKENALPYLTDILQHSNNEAQVTETLYIMDRMLDDGTKGIDKLYPVFARFNGTKSPNIQTFLAGIYRKIQVPDAFGPLVNMLIKNSIEPPNPNQTFDPNEEIGGAILSYLSDNFRK
;
A
#
# COMPACT_ATOMS: atom_id res chain seq x y z
N MET A 1 39.17 -5.90 -13.25
CA MET A 1 38.73 -7.14 -12.57
C MET A 1 37.24 -7.05 -12.38
N ILE A 2 36.48 -7.86 -13.13
CA ILE A 2 35.01 -7.86 -13.12
C ILE A 2 34.59 -8.64 -11.87
N GLN A 3 33.87 -8.00 -10.95
CA GLN A 3 33.27 -8.69 -9.79
C GLN A 3 32.20 -9.65 -10.29
N GLN A 4 32.38 -10.93 -9.97
CA GLN A 4 31.44 -11.99 -10.27
C GLN A 4 30.13 -11.76 -9.51
N ILE A 5 29.04 -11.68 -10.26
CA ILE A 5 27.68 -11.66 -9.72
C ILE A 5 27.40 -13.07 -9.19
N SER A 6 27.23 -13.17 -7.87
CA SER A 6 26.83 -14.42 -7.22
C SER A 6 25.31 -14.55 -7.31
N ILE A 7 24.84 -15.64 -7.91
CA ILE A 7 23.41 -15.99 -7.96
C ILE A 7 23.04 -16.54 -6.57
N VAL A 8 22.55 -15.67 -5.69
CA VAL A 8 22.09 -16.11 -4.37
C VAL A 8 20.65 -16.60 -4.51
N GLN A 9 20.44 -17.91 -4.40
CA GLN A 9 19.12 -18.48 -4.14
C GLN A 9 18.77 -18.21 -2.68
N TYR A 10 18.16 -17.05 -2.41
CA TYR A 10 17.65 -16.74 -1.07
C TYR A 10 16.21 -17.27 -0.94
N GLN A 11 16.01 -18.34 -0.17
CA GLN A 11 14.70 -18.69 0.34
C GLN A 11 14.40 -17.81 1.55
N ASN A 12 13.43 -16.88 1.42
CA ASN A 12 12.91 -16.17 2.58
C ASN A 12 12.11 -17.17 3.44
N PRO A 13 12.53 -17.44 4.70
CA PRO A 13 11.87 -18.41 5.57
C PRO A 13 10.42 -18.03 5.94
N GLN A 14 9.98 -16.80 5.64
CA GLN A 14 8.60 -16.34 5.86
C GLN A 14 7.65 -16.59 4.68
N HIS A 15 8.18 -16.83 3.47
CA HIS A 15 7.36 -17.03 2.25
C HIS A 15 7.99 -18.07 1.30
N PRO A 16 7.88 -19.38 1.59
CA PRO A 16 8.55 -20.44 0.82
C PRO A 16 8.01 -20.67 -0.61
N HIS A 17 6.94 -19.99 -1.01
CA HIS A 17 6.27 -20.21 -2.30
C HIS A 17 6.79 -19.30 -3.44
N LEU A 18 7.58 -18.28 -3.13
CA LEU A 18 8.04 -17.28 -4.10
C LEU A 18 9.41 -17.64 -4.67
N VAL A 19 9.54 -18.80 -5.32
CA VAL A 19 10.69 -19.08 -6.18
C VAL A 19 10.24 -19.84 -7.42
N LYS A 20 10.04 -19.13 -8.54
CA LYS A 20 10.32 -19.68 -9.87
C LYS A 20 10.44 -18.57 -10.93
N ASN A 21 11.69 -18.37 -11.35
CA ASN A 21 12.10 -17.77 -12.63
C ASN A 21 11.81 -16.28 -12.85
N MET A 22 12.54 -15.40 -12.14
CA MET A 22 12.87 -14.08 -12.69
C MET A 22 14.35 -13.79 -12.46
N SER A 23 15.08 -13.54 -13.56
CA SER A 23 16.46 -13.01 -13.57
C SER A 23 16.45 -11.50 -13.30
N GLN A 24 15.71 -11.07 -12.28
CA GLN A 24 15.56 -9.68 -11.87
C GLN A 24 16.00 -9.54 -10.41
N PRO A 25 16.51 -8.37 -9.99
CA PRO A 25 16.82 -8.11 -8.58
C PRO A 25 15.60 -8.44 -7.70
N TYR A 26 15.81 -9.27 -6.69
CA TYR A 26 14.80 -9.64 -5.71
C TYR A 26 14.62 -8.47 -4.74
N TYR A 27 13.47 -7.82 -4.80
CA TYR A 27 13.03 -6.84 -3.82
C TYR A 27 12.11 -7.54 -2.83
N ALA A 28 12.42 -7.46 -1.55
CA ALA A 28 11.48 -7.82 -0.50
C ALA A 28 10.93 -6.51 0.04
N CYS A 29 9.62 -6.26 -0.12
CA CYS A 29 8.93 -5.12 0.49
C CYS A 29 9.00 -5.24 2.03
N THR A 30 10.14 -4.86 2.57
CA THR A 30 10.61 -4.99 3.96
C THR A 30 11.55 -3.85 4.31
N SER A 31 11.77 -2.92 3.37
CA SER A 31 12.70 -1.81 3.51
C SER A 31 11.99 -0.57 4.10
N ALA A 32 10.65 -0.55 4.09
CA ALA A 32 9.87 0.51 4.69
C ALA A 32 10.15 0.72 6.18
N GLN A 33 10.44 1.96 6.52
CA GLN A 33 10.50 2.42 7.90
C GLN A 33 9.23 3.20 8.21
N LEU A 34 8.40 2.65 9.10
CA LEU A 34 7.20 3.32 9.60
C LEU A 34 7.58 4.60 10.37
N PRO A 35 6.63 5.52 10.60
CA PRO A 35 6.91 6.75 11.30
C PRO A 35 7.29 6.47 12.76
N THR A 36 8.08 7.36 13.37
CA THR A 36 8.56 7.29 14.76
C THR A 36 8.13 8.56 15.52
N PRO A 37 8.25 8.61 16.85
CA PRO A 37 7.93 9.83 17.60
C PRO A 37 8.67 11.09 17.11
N ASP A 38 9.89 10.92 16.60
CA ASP A 38 10.72 12.00 16.04
C ASP A 38 10.52 12.23 14.53
N ARG A 39 9.69 11.40 13.87
CA ARG A 39 9.47 11.43 12.41
C ARG A 39 8.05 11.01 12.05
N ASN A 40 7.23 11.97 11.64
CA ASN A 40 5.82 11.77 11.27
C ASN A 40 5.58 11.29 9.82
N TYR A 41 6.56 10.66 9.18
CA TYR A 41 6.44 10.12 7.83
C TYR A 41 7.17 8.77 7.66
N CYS A 42 6.66 7.95 6.72
CA CYS A 42 7.31 6.70 6.31
C CYS A 42 8.51 6.98 5.39
N ILE A 43 9.55 6.16 5.49
CA ILE A 43 10.64 6.12 4.52
C ILE A 43 10.51 4.83 3.71
N PHE A 44 10.52 4.95 2.39
CA PHE A 44 10.46 3.83 1.45
C PHE A 44 11.74 3.78 0.61
N ASP A 45 12.17 2.58 0.19
CA ASP A 45 13.28 2.48 -0.75
C ASP A 45 12.84 2.97 -2.13
N LYS A 46 13.38 4.11 -2.55
CA LYS A 46 13.04 4.72 -3.83
C LYS A 46 13.38 3.81 -5.01
N ASN A 47 14.47 3.04 -4.97
CA ASN A 47 14.85 2.18 -6.08
C ASN A 47 13.87 1.02 -6.24
N GLU A 48 13.39 0.48 -5.13
CA GLU A 48 12.36 -0.55 -5.10
C GLU A 48 11.04 -0.03 -5.66
N VAL A 49 10.61 1.16 -5.20
CA VAL A 49 9.38 1.81 -5.67
C VAL A 49 9.47 2.10 -7.18
N ASP A 50 10.56 2.74 -7.62
CA ASP A 50 10.78 3.08 -9.03
C ASP A 50 10.82 1.81 -9.91
N TYR A 51 11.36 0.70 -9.38
CA TYR A 51 11.36 -0.58 -10.08
C TYR A 51 9.93 -1.06 -10.35
N PHE A 52 9.09 -1.17 -9.32
CA PHE A 52 7.72 -1.66 -9.50
C PHE A 52 6.85 -0.72 -10.35
N VAL A 53 6.99 0.60 -10.18
CA VAL A 53 6.28 1.59 -11.01
C VAL A 53 6.62 1.40 -12.49
N ARG A 54 7.90 1.19 -12.84
CA ARG A 54 8.33 0.96 -14.23
C ARG A 54 7.78 -0.33 -14.83
N GLN A 55 7.52 -1.36 -14.01
CA GLN A 55 6.94 -2.62 -14.48
C GLN A 55 5.44 -2.53 -14.77
N LYS A 56 4.75 -1.50 -14.27
CA LYS A 56 3.30 -1.28 -14.45
C LYS A 56 2.50 -2.55 -14.14
N GLU A 57 1.61 -2.98 -15.03
CA GLU A 57 0.70 -4.12 -14.81
C GLU A 57 1.44 -5.43 -14.50
N ASN A 58 2.69 -5.58 -14.96
CA ASN A 58 3.48 -6.80 -14.72
C ASN A 58 3.86 -6.98 -13.24
N ALA A 59 3.89 -5.89 -12.44
CA ALA A 59 4.15 -5.97 -11.01
C ALA A 59 2.92 -6.40 -10.19
N LEU A 60 1.71 -6.26 -10.74
CA LEU A 60 0.48 -6.46 -9.97
C LEU A 60 0.33 -7.86 -9.38
N PRO A 61 0.68 -8.97 -10.06
CA PRO A 61 0.58 -10.30 -9.45
C PRO A 61 1.44 -10.44 -8.19
N TYR A 62 2.65 -9.89 -8.21
CA TYR A 62 3.57 -9.95 -7.07
C TYR A 62 3.08 -9.10 -5.89
N LEU A 63 2.70 -7.85 -6.16
CA LEU A 63 2.20 -6.95 -5.11
C LEU A 63 0.86 -7.44 -4.54
N THR A 64 0.02 -8.07 -5.37
CA THR A 64 -1.22 -8.72 -4.93
C THR A 64 -0.94 -9.87 -3.98
N ASP A 65 0.02 -10.73 -4.30
CA ASP A 65 0.41 -11.86 -3.44
C ASP A 65 0.87 -11.37 -2.06
N ILE A 66 1.66 -10.30 -2.00
CA ILE A 66 2.06 -9.69 -0.73
C ILE A 66 0.82 -9.23 0.06
N LEU A 67 -0.10 -8.49 -0.56
CA LEU A 67 -1.28 -7.97 0.13
C LEU A 67 -2.25 -9.08 0.58
N GLN A 68 -2.31 -10.20 -0.14
CA GLN A 68 -3.15 -11.34 0.23
C GLN A 68 -2.61 -12.09 1.45
N HIS A 69 -1.30 -12.23 1.56
CA HIS A 69 -0.69 -13.14 2.54
C HIS A 69 0.03 -12.45 3.71
N SER A 70 0.43 -11.18 3.56
CA SER A 70 1.18 -10.48 4.61
C SER A 70 0.28 -9.96 5.74
N ASN A 71 0.76 -10.10 6.96
CA ASN A 71 0.24 -9.44 8.16
C ASN A 71 1.25 -8.41 8.73
N ASN A 72 2.39 -8.21 8.08
CA ASN A 72 3.41 -7.28 8.53
C ASN A 72 3.03 -5.85 8.11
N GLU A 73 2.85 -4.95 9.08
CA GLU A 73 2.38 -3.58 8.82
C GLU A 73 3.30 -2.82 7.87
N ALA A 74 4.62 -2.90 8.04
CA ALA A 74 5.58 -2.20 7.21
C ALA A 74 5.52 -2.68 5.76
N GLN A 75 5.49 -3.99 5.54
CA GLN A 75 5.37 -4.60 4.22
C GLN A 75 4.06 -4.23 3.53
N VAL A 76 2.92 -4.29 4.25
CA VAL A 76 1.62 -3.88 3.69
C VAL A 76 1.64 -2.40 3.34
N THR A 77 2.14 -1.55 4.24
CA THR A 77 2.24 -0.10 4.03
C THR A 77 3.07 0.24 2.79
N GLU A 78 4.24 -0.41 2.63
CA GLU A 78 5.10 -0.28 1.46
C GLU A 78 4.39 -0.69 0.18
N THR A 79 3.72 -1.84 0.20
CA THR A 79 3.04 -2.37 -0.97
C THR A 79 1.88 -1.46 -1.39
N LEU A 80 1.12 -0.91 -0.43
CA LEU A 80 0.08 0.08 -0.71
C LEU A 80 0.68 1.38 -1.25
N TYR A 81 1.80 1.86 -0.69
CA TYR A 81 2.50 3.02 -1.22
C TYR A 81 2.97 2.84 -2.66
N ILE A 82 3.53 1.66 -2.99
CA ILE A 82 3.91 1.31 -4.36
C ILE A 82 2.69 1.34 -5.28
N MET A 83 1.58 0.70 -4.90
CA MET A 83 0.35 0.71 -5.70
C MET A 83 -0.23 2.12 -5.89
N ASP A 84 -0.16 2.97 -4.87
CA ASP A 84 -0.56 4.37 -4.94
C ASP A 84 0.27 5.17 -5.96
N ARG A 85 1.59 4.91 -6.03
CA ARG A 85 2.48 5.49 -7.05
C ARG A 85 2.26 4.92 -8.43
N MET A 86 1.95 3.63 -8.54
CA MET A 86 1.59 3.00 -9.81
C MET A 86 0.31 3.60 -10.41
N LEU A 87 -0.67 3.96 -9.58
CA LEU A 87 -1.86 4.70 -10.00
C LEU A 87 -1.52 6.09 -10.54
N ASP A 88 -0.58 6.80 -9.91
CA ASP A 88 -0.12 8.11 -10.40
C ASP A 88 0.59 8.01 -11.76
N ASP A 89 1.33 6.92 -12.01
CA ASP A 89 1.94 6.63 -13.33
C ASP A 89 0.91 6.11 -14.36
N GLY A 90 -0.35 5.95 -13.95
CA GLY A 90 -1.45 5.54 -14.83
C GLY A 90 -1.54 4.05 -15.09
N THR A 91 -0.94 3.20 -14.25
CA THR A 91 -1.09 1.74 -14.29
C THR A 91 -2.57 1.36 -14.20
N LYS A 92 -3.00 0.43 -15.07
CA LYS A 92 -4.40 0.00 -15.17
C LYS A 92 -4.66 -1.27 -14.35
N GLY A 93 -5.93 -1.52 -14.04
CA GLY A 93 -6.38 -2.77 -13.41
C GLY A 93 -6.21 -2.82 -11.89
N ILE A 94 -5.62 -1.79 -11.26
CA ILE A 94 -5.52 -1.68 -9.80
C ILE A 94 -6.91 -1.55 -9.16
N ASP A 95 -7.88 -0.93 -9.85
CA ASP A 95 -9.29 -0.87 -9.47
C ASP A 95 -9.89 -2.26 -9.22
N LYS A 96 -9.52 -3.25 -10.06
CA LYS A 96 -9.99 -4.64 -9.95
C LYS A 96 -9.44 -5.36 -8.72
N LEU A 97 -8.42 -4.81 -8.07
CA LEU A 97 -7.82 -5.35 -6.85
C LEU A 97 -8.58 -4.92 -5.59
N TYR A 98 -9.72 -4.21 -5.70
CA TYR A 98 -10.56 -3.88 -4.55
C TYR A 98 -10.82 -5.06 -3.59
N PRO A 99 -11.14 -6.29 -4.03
CA PRO A 99 -11.33 -7.41 -3.12
C PRO A 99 -10.10 -7.74 -2.27
N VAL A 100 -8.89 -7.47 -2.78
CA VAL A 100 -7.63 -7.66 -2.05
C VAL A 100 -7.44 -6.53 -1.03
N PHE A 101 -7.70 -5.29 -1.43
CA PHE A 101 -7.66 -4.13 -0.54
C PHE A 101 -8.68 -4.22 0.60
N ALA A 102 -9.86 -4.77 0.32
CA ALA A 102 -10.98 -4.83 1.27
C ALA A 102 -10.64 -5.61 2.55
N ARG A 103 -9.64 -6.51 2.50
CA ARG A 103 -9.10 -7.19 3.70
C ARG A 103 -8.62 -6.20 4.76
N PHE A 104 -8.17 -5.01 4.36
CA PHE A 104 -7.62 -3.98 5.25
C PHE A 104 -8.67 -2.95 5.70
N ASN A 105 -9.92 -3.06 5.26
CA ASN A 105 -11.00 -2.11 5.61
C ASN A 105 -11.24 -1.97 7.12
N GLY A 106 -10.92 -3.01 7.89
CA GLY A 106 -11.05 -3.04 9.35
C GLY A 106 -9.77 -2.74 10.12
N THR A 107 -8.68 -2.35 9.45
CA THR A 107 -7.38 -2.13 10.10
C THR A 107 -7.43 -0.96 11.09
N LYS A 108 -6.64 -1.08 12.16
CA LYS A 108 -6.37 0.01 13.11
C LYS A 108 -5.05 0.73 12.86
N SER A 109 -4.26 0.27 11.89
CA SER A 109 -2.99 0.90 11.54
C SER A 109 -3.27 2.24 10.84
N PRO A 110 -2.79 3.37 11.39
CA PRO A 110 -2.94 4.67 10.72
C PRO A 110 -2.16 4.70 9.40
N ASN A 111 -1.03 3.99 9.31
CA ASN A 111 -0.22 3.90 8.09
C ASN A 111 -1.02 3.22 6.97
N ILE A 112 -1.58 2.04 7.25
CA ILE A 112 -2.37 1.29 6.27
C ILE A 112 -3.62 2.09 5.88
N GLN A 113 -4.35 2.67 6.84
CA GLN A 113 -5.54 3.47 6.55
C GLN A 113 -5.24 4.64 5.60
N THR A 114 -4.12 5.33 5.81
CA THR A 114 -3.71 6.49 4.98
C THR A 114 -3.51 6.09 3.52
N PHE A 115 -2.64 5.10 3.25
CA PHE A 115 -2.36 4.70 1.87
C PHE A 115 -3.54 3.99 1.22
N LEU A 116 -4.31 3.22 2.00
CA LEU A 116 -5.54 2.60 1.51
C LEU A 116 -6.57 3.65 1.09
N ALA A 117 -6.76 4.71 1.89
CA ALA A 117 -7.65 5.80 1.56
C ALA A 117 -7.21 6.56 0.29
N GLY A 118 -5.89 6.80 0.13
CA GLY A 118 -5.34 7.39 -1.09
C GLY A 118 -5.60 6.55 -2.34
N ILE A 119 -5.44 5.22 -2.25
CA ILE A 119 -5.80 4.29 -3.33
C ILE A 119 -7.30 4.39 -3.62
N TYR A 120 -8.16 4.32 -2.61
CA TYR A 120 -9.61 4.42 -2.78
C TYR A 120 -10.04 5.73 -3.44
N ARG A 121 -9.43 6.86 -3.04
CA ARG A 121 -9.63 8.16 -3.68
C ARG A 121 -9.32 8.13 -5.17
N LYS A 122 -8.30 7.39 -5.59
CA LYS A 122 -7.86 7.32 -6.99
C LYS A 122 -8.65 6.32 -7.83
N ILE A 123 -8.99 5.15 -7.28
CA ILE A 123 -9.69 4.10 -8.05
C ILE A 123 -11.20 4.36 -8.15
N GLN A 124 -11.79 5.13 -7.22
CA GLN A 124 -13.21 5.50 -7.21
C GLN A 124 -14.18 4.29 -7.35
N VAL A 125 -13.79 3.12 -6.84
CA VAL A 125 -14.65 1.93 -6.78
C VAL A 125 -15.78 2.21 -5.77
N PRO A 126 -17.08 2.13 -6.16
CA PRO A 126 -18.20 2.51 -5.27
C PRO A 126 -18.21 1.79 -3.93
N ASP A 127 -17.86 0.50 -3.93
CA ASP A 127 -17.86 -0.35 -2.74
C ASP A 127 -16.87 0.12 -1.66
N ALA A 128 -15.86 0.92 -2.01
CA ALA A 128 -14.88 1.45 -1.07
C ALA A 128 -15.39 2.66 -0.27
N PHE A 129 -16.52 3.29 -0.67
CA PHE A 129 -17.08 4.45 0.02
C PHE A 129 -17.53 4.12 1.45
N GLY A 130 -18.29 3.03 1.63
CA GLY A 130 -18.75 2.59 2.94
C GLY A 130 -17.60 2.31 3.93
N PRO A 131 -16.56 1.55 3.51
CA PRO A 131 -15.34 1.38 4.28
C PRO A 131 -14.66 2.68 4.71
N LEU A 132 -14.51 3.68 3.84
CA LEU A 132 -13.92 4.98 4.19
C LEU A 132 -14.72 5.66 5.31
N VAL A 133 -16.05 5.70 5.19
CA VAL A 133 -16.93 6.28 6.22
C VAL A 133 -16.78 5.53 7.54
N ASN A 134 -16.73 4.19 7.49
CA ASN A 134 -16.55 3.36 8.69
C ASN A 134 -15.20 3.60 9.37
N MET A 135 -14.10 3.78 8.61
CA MET A 135 -12.79 4.14 9.17
C MET A 135 -12.87 5.47 9.90
N LEU A 136 -13.44 6.51 9.26
CA LEU A 136 -13.57 7.83 9.86
C LEU A 136 -14.39 7.81 11.16
N ILE A 137 -15.54 7.10 11.16
CA ILE A 137 -16.39 6.96 12.34
C ILE A 137 -15.63 6.27 13.47
N LYS A 138 -14.94 5.16 13.19
CA LYS A 138 -14.16 4.44 14.19
C LYS A 138 -13.06 5.30 14.80
N ASN A 139 -12.30 6.00 13.95
CA ASN A 139 -11.25 6.90 14.41
C ASN A 139 -11.80 8.06 15.25
N SER A 140 -13.05 8.48 15.02
CA SER A 140 -13.69 9.58 15.77
C SER A 140 -14.21 9.17 17.15
N ILE A 141 -14.54 7.88 17.34
CA ILE A 141 -15.04 7.36 18.63
C ILE A 141 -13.94 6.72 19.49
N GLU A 142 -12.84 6.30 18.88
CA GLU A 142 -11.69 5.77 19.61
C GLU A 142 -10.92 6.92 20.29
N PRO A 143 -10.44 6.74 21.53
CA PRO A 143 -9.63 7.76 22.19
C PRO A 143 -8.38 8.09 21.36
N PRO A 144 -7.96 9.36 21.27
CA PRO A 144 -6.73 9.73 20.58
C PRO A 144 -5.55 8.94 21.14
N ASN A 145 -4.80 8.26 20.27
CA ASN A 145 -3.61 7.54 20.68
C ASN A 145 -2.43 8.54 20.76
N PRO A 146 -1.87 8.82 21.94
CA PRO A 146 -0.79 9.80 22.08
C PRO A 146 0.52 9.35 21.40
N ASN A 147 0.65 8.06 21.09
CA ASN A 147 1.79 7.52 20.34
C ASN A 147 1.56 7.48 18.83
N GLN A 148 0.42 8.00 18.37
CA GLN A 148 0.11 8.07 16.95
C GLN A 148 0.94 9.17 16.30
N THR A 149 1.73 8.77 15.32
CA THR A 149 2.67 9.62 14.59
C THR A 149 2.07 10.24 13.34
N PHE A 150 0.91 9.75 12.89
CA PHE A 150 0.23 10.17 11.67
C PHE A 150 -1.30 10.12 11.85
N ASP A 151 -2.04 11.16 11.46
CA ASP A 151 -3.50 11.16 11.48
C ASP A 151 -4.08 10.72 10.11
N PRO A 152 -4.63 9.51 9.99
CA PRO A 152 -5.19 9.01 8.73
C PRO A 152 -6.49 9.73 8.33
N ASN A 153 -7.12 10.48 9.24
CA ASN A 153 -8.42 11.10 8.98
C ASN A 153 -8.36 12.18 7.89
N GLU A 154 -7.21 12.83 7.70
CA GLU A 154 -7.02 13.81 6.63
C GLU A 154 -7.21 13.15 5.24
N GLU A 155 -6.50 12.05 4.99
CA GLU A 155 -6.59 11.36 3.70
C GLU A 155 -7.91 10.60 3.54
N ILE A 156 -8.47 10.02 4.62
CA ILE A 156 -9.81 9.41 4.60
C ILE A 156 -10.88 10.45 4.25
N GLY A 157 -10.86 11.62 4.92
CA GLY A 157 -11.79 12.71 4.67
C GLY A 157 -11.65 13.24 3.25
N GLY A 158 -10.42 13.44 2.77
CA GLY A 158 -10.13 13.82 1.40
C GLY A 158 -10.69 12.80 0.38
N ALA A 159 -10.52 11.50 0.64
CA ALA A 159 -11.08 10.45 -0.20
C ALA A 159 -12.62 10.51 -0.25
N ILE A 160 -13.30 10.61 0.90
CA ILE A 160 -14.76 10.74 0.99
C ILE A 160 -15.24 11.96 0.19
N LEU A 161 -14.57 13.11 0.35
CA LEU A 161 -14.90 14.33 -0.38
C LEU A 161 -14.73 14.15 -1.89
N SER A 162 -13.70 13.44 -2.35
CA SER A 162 -13.55 13.12 -3.78
C SER A 162 -14.72 12.30 -4.31
N TYR A 163 -15.12 11.23 -3.62
CA TYR A 163 -16.30 10.42 -3.98
C TYR A 163 -17.57 11.25 -4.06
N LEU A 164 -17.77 12.20 -3.14
CA LEU A 164 -18.92 13.09 -3.19
C LEU A 164 -18.81 14.08 -4.36
N SER A 165 -17.64 14.71 -4.53
CA SER A 165 -17.42 15.75 -5.55
C SER A 165 -17.60 15.25 -6.98
N ASP A 166 -17.14 14.04 -7.28
CA ASP A 166 -17.27 13.45 -8.63
C ASP A 166 -18.74 13.15 -8.97
N ASN A 167 -19.59 12.93 -7.97
CA ASN A 167 -21.04 12.82 -8.18
C ASN A 167 -21.72 14.15 -8.53
N PHE A 168 -21.10 15.29 -8.20
CA PHE A 168 -21.64 16.64 -8.45
C PHE A 168 -21.07 17.31 -9.71
N ARG A 169 -20.06 16.73 -10.37
CA ARG A 169 -19.47 17.23 -11.63
C ARG A 169 -20.31 16.92 -12.88
N LYS A 170 -21.59 16.58 -12.71
CA LYS A 170 -22.54 16.31 -13.80
C LYS A 170 -23.07 17.61 -14.42
#